data_AF-A0A4R2ITH8-F1
#
_entry.id   AF-A0A4R2ITH8-F1
#
_cell.length_a   1.000
_cell.length_b   1.000
_cell.length_c   1.000
_cell.angle_alpha   90.00
_cell.angle_beta   90.00
_cell.angle_gamma   90.00
#
_symmetry.space_group_name_H-M   'P 1'
#
loop_
_entity.id
_entity.type
_entity.pdbx_description
1 polymer ?
#
loop_
_entity_poly.entity_id
_entity_poly.type
_entity_poly.pdbx_seq_one_letter_code
_entity_poly.pdbx_strand_id
1 'polypeptide(L)'
;MGVSQAFKLFAEEWLKRYLYDQPHGPANALGVATALDLPVQQGGGGVAAFGSVVDYMDSGDEQLLDVLHYTVLVIERGDVTFRPPSPWEVLERHLAFAGSVWSATEHGLVNRAEQTAVDAMTTATRPADKASAHLVEAWRKAYDRDGDPSDAWDHAIKAVEEILLPIVIPAQDQAKIGQVLGELGSKGQQWDVGLQFNADAPPRTPPVEPVEALVGMLRLLYPNPDRHSGASHRSPTAEEARVVVQLAVSVVQWAREGIISKRT
;
A
#
# COMPACT_ATOMS: atom_id res chain seq x y z
N MET A 1 32.27 10.23 17.67
CA MET A 1 33.16 11.26 17.10
C MET A 1 32.35 12.53 17.08
N GLY A 2 32.80 13.60 17.74
CA GLY A 2 32.01 14.84 17.84
C GLY A 2 31.96 15.62 16.53
N VAL A 3 30.88 16.36 16.34
CA VAL A 3 30.66 17.25 15.19
C VAL A 3 31.51 18.52 15.36
N SER A 4 32.19 18.94 14.29
CA SER A 4 33.09 20.11 14.35
C SER A 4 32.32 21.42 14.58
N GLN A 5 32.92 22.38 15.30
CA GLN A 5 32.31 23.68 15.57
C GLN A 5 31.94 24.46 14.29
N ALA A 6 32.77 24.37 13.26
CA ALA A 6 32.50 25.01 11.97
C ALA A 6 31.25 24.44 11.30
N PHE A 7 31.04 23.13 11.41
CA PHE A 7 29.83 22.48 10.89
C PHE A 7 28.58 22.85 11.70
N LYS A 8 28.68 22.97 13.03
CA LYS A 8 27.56 23.40 13.89
C LYS A 8 27.03 24.78 13.47
N LEU A 9 27.94 25.75 13.31
CA LEU A 9 27.58 27.10 12.85
C LEU A 9 26.89 27.08 11.47
N PHE A 10 27.43 26.29 10.54
CA PHE A 10 26.79 26.11 9.23
C PHE A 10 25.40 25.48 9.36
N ALA A 11 25.25 24.43 10.16
CA ALA A 11 24.00 23.71 10.34
C ALA A 11 22.93 24.59 11.01
N GLU A 12 23.29 25.38 12.02
CA GLU A 12 22.40 26.34 12.67
C GLU A 12 21.87 27.38 11.68
N GLU A 13 22.75 28.00 10.88
CA GLU A 13 22.35 28.96 9.85
C GLU A 13 21.47 28.32 8.78
N TRP A 14 21.81 27.10 8.35
CA TRP A 14 21.04 26.36 7.37
C TRP A 14 19.66 25.98 7.90
N LEU A 15 19.56 25.44 9.12
CA LEU A 15 18.30 25.05 9.75
C LEU A 15 17.39 26.26 9.97
N LYS A 16 17.93 27.37 10.46
CA LYS A 16 17.18 28.62 10.61
C LYS A 16 16.58 29.08 9.28
N ARG A 17 17.37 29.02 8.21
CA ARG A 17 16.89 29.38 6.87
C ARG A 17 15.67 28.54 6.48
N TYR A 18 15.73 27.21 6.62
CA TYR A 18 14.69 26.31 6.08
C TYR A 18 13.52 26.02 7.02
N LEU A 19 13.70 26.17 8.32
CA LEU A 19 12.69 25.92 9.35
C LEU A 19 12.06 27.20 9.90
N TYR A 20 12.58 28.38 9.58
CA TYR A 20 12.05 29.63 10.12
C TYR A 20 11.92 30.73 9.06
N ASP A 21 13.01 31.07 8.36
CA ASP A 21 13.05 32.28 7.52
C ASP A 21 12.25 32.16 6.20
N GLN A 22 11.98 30.94 5.72
CA GLN A 22 11.20 30.72 4.49
C GLN A 22 9.67 30.80 4.76
N PRO A 23 8.85 31.10 3.74
CA PRO A 23 7.39 31.11 3.87
C PRO A 23 6.79 29.81 4.43
N HIS A 24 7.43 28.67 4.14
CA HIS A 24 7.03 27.35 4.63
C HIS A 24 7.80 26.91 5.88
N GLY A 25 8.73 27.73 6.38
CA GLY A 25 9.59 27.44 7.52
C GLY A 25 8.80 26.95 8.74
N PRO A 26 7.81 27.70 9.24
CA PRO A 26 7.02 27.28 10.39
C PRO A 26 6.31 25.93 10.20
N ALA A 27 5.83 25.61 8.99
CA ALA A 27 5.22 24.31 8.71
C ALA A 27 6.28 23.20 8.69
N ASN A 28 7.46 23.46 8.14
CA ASN A 28 8.58 22.53 8.15
C ASN A 28 9.06 22.25 9.58
N ALA A 29 9.18 23.29 10.42
CA ALA A 29 9.54 23.15 11.82
C ALA A 29 8.56 22.26 12.59
N LEU A 30 7.26 22.40 12.31
CA LEU A 30 6.24 21.52 12.88
C LEU A 30 6.39 20.07 12.42
N GLY A 31 6.71 19.85 11.14
CA GLY A 31 7.02 18.52 10.59
C GLY A 31 8.22 17.87 11.27
N VAL A 32 9.32 18.61 11.45
CA VAL A 32 10.53 18.13 12.14
C VAL A 32 10.24 17.83 13.61
N ALA A 33 9.56 18.74 14.33
CA ALA A 33 9.18 18.51 15.72
C ALA A 33 8.28 17.29 15.89
N THR A 34 7.36 17.06 14.94
CA THR A 34 6.49 15.87 14.92
C THR A 34 7.29 14.59 14.69
N ALA A 35 8.24 14.60 13.75
CA ALA A 35 9.07 13.44 13.44
C ALA A 35 9.97 13.03 14.63
N LEU A 36 10.39 14.01 15.42
CA LEU A 36 11.23 13.84 16.61
C LEU A 36 10.42 13.62 17.91
N ASP A 37 9.09 13.57 17.83
CA ASP A 37 8.19 13.49 18.99
C ASP A 37 8.47 14.57 20.06
N LEU A 38 8.79 15.79 19.61
CA LEU A 38 9.12 16.88 20.51
C LEU A 38 7.84 17.52 21.07
N PRO A 39 7.84 17.90 22.37
CA PRO A 39 6.73 18.63 22.93
C PRO A 39 6.64 20.03 22.29
N VAL A 40 5.50 20.34 21.66
CA VAL A 40 5.20 21.67 21.12
C VAL A 40 4.09 22.30 21.94
N GLN A 41 4.30 23.53 22.41
CA GLN A 41 3.29 24.25 23.20
C GLN A 41 2.00 24.43 22.39
N GLN A 42 0.86 24.07 23.00
CA GLN A 42 -0.45 24.21 22.37
C GLN A 42 -0.73 25.68 22.00
N GLY A 43 -1.21 25.91 20.78
CA GLY A 43 -1.50 27.24 20.25
C GLY A 43 -0.29 28.01 19.71
N GLY A 44 0.94 27.50 19.88
CA GLY A 44 2.16 28.16 19.41
C GLY A 44 2.52 27.92 17.94
N GLY A 45 1.88 26.93 17.30
CA GLY A 45 2.06 26.61 15.88
C GLY A 45 3.51 26.31 15.50
N GLY A 46 3.88 26.64 14.25
CA GLY A 46 5.21 26.37 13.70
C GLY A 46 6.36 27.14 14.36
N VAL A 47 6.09 28.31 14.95
CA VAL A 47 7.11 29.10 15.67
C VAL A 47 7.50 28.42 16.98
N ALA A 48 6.52 27.91 17.74
CA ALA A 48 6.81 27.14 18.94
C ALA A 48 7.52 25.82 18.60
N ALA A 49 7.14 25.17 17.48
CA ALA A 49 7.82 23.97 17.02
C ALA A 49 9.29 24.23 16.66
N PHE A 50 9.59 25.37 16.02
CA PHE A 50 10.97 25.77 15.74
C PHE A 50 11.78 25.93 17.04
N GLY A 51 11.20 26.58 18.06
CA GLY A 51 11.82 26.68 19.38
C GLY A 51 12.17 25.32 19.97
N SER A 52 11.21 24.38 19.99
CA SER A 52 11.46 23.02 20.48
C SER A 52 12.55 22.28 19.69
N VAL A 53 12.64 22.48 18.38
CA VAL A 53 13.68 21.89 17.52
C VAL A 53 15.06 22.46 17.84
N VAL A 54 15.16 23.77 18.07
CA VAL A 54 16.42 24.42 18.47
C VAL A 54 16.86 23.92 19.85
N ASP A 55 15.95 23.89 20.83
CA ASP A 55 16.25 23.39 22.17
C ASP A 55 16.73 21.92 22.15
N TYR A 56 16.13 21.08 21.30
CA TYR A 56 16.54 19.69 21.11
C TYR A 56 17.92 19.59 20.43
N MET A 57 18.16 20.32 19.35
CA MET A 57 19.45 20.37 18.64
C MET A 57 20.59 20.79 19.58
N ASP A 58 20.36 21.80 20.42
CA ASP A 58 21.38 22.34 21.33
C ASP A 58 21.74 21.36 22.46
N SER A 59 20.95 20.29 22.65
CA SER A 59 21.20 19.28 23.69
C SER A 59 22.34 18.31 23.35
N GLY A 60 22.80 18.26 22.10
CA GLY A 60 23.98 17.46 21.74
C GLY A 60 24.19 17.22 20.24
N ASP A 61 25.35 16.66 19.92
CA ASP A 61 25.78 16.40 18.54
C ASP A 61 24.89 15.39 17.82
N GLU A 62 24.39 14.37 18.52
CA GLU A 62 23.48 13.37 17.94
C GLU A 62 22.10 14.01 17.63
N GLN A 63 21.62 14.88 18.52
CA GLN A 63 20.37 15.60 18.33
C GLN A 63 20.43 16.59 17.18
N LEU A 64 21.58 17.24 16.98
CA LEU A 64 21.84 18.03 15.78
C LEU A 64 21.76 17.17 14.51
N LEU A 65 22.32 15.96 14.52
CA LEU A 65 22.26 15.06 13.37
C LEU A 65 20.83 14.57 13.10
N ASP A 66 20.06 14.28 14.15
CA ASP A 66 18.64 13.92 14.04
C ASP A 66 17.83 15.06 13.40
N VAL A 67 18.03 16.30 13.86
CA VAL A 67 17.35 17.48 13.31
C VAL A 67 17.72 17.70 11.84
N LEU A 68 18.99 17.55 11.48
CA LEU A 68 19.43 17.63 10.08
C LEU A 68 18.79 16.53 9.23
N HIS A 69 18.74 15.28 9.72
CA HIS A 69 18.14 14.16 9.03
C HIS A 69 16.66 14.41 8.71
N TYR A 70 15.86 14.75 9.72
CA TYR A 70 14.43 14.98 9.51
C TYR A 70 14.15 16.27 8.75
N THR A 71 15.01 17.30 8.85
CA THR A 71 14.86 18.51 8.04
C THR A 71 15.04 18.22 6.56
N VAL A 72 16.02 17.39 6.19
CA VAL A 72 16.19 16.94 4.80
C VAL A 72 14.96 16.16 4.32
N LEU A 73 14.45 15.22 5.12
CA LEU A 73 13.24 14.46 4.78
C LEU A 73 11.99 15.35 4.62
N VAL A 74 11.85 16.37 5.46
CA VAL A 74 10.74 17.34 5.38
C VAL A 74 10.83 18.19 4.11
N ILE A 75 12.04 18.63 3.75
CA ILE A 75 12.28 19.41 2.52
C ILE A 75 12.04 18.55 1.27
N GLU A 76 12.56 17.32 1.22
CA GLU A 76 12.39 16.43 0.06
C GLU A 76 10.94 15.98 -0.14
N ARG A 77 10.17 15.83 0.94
CA ARG A 77 8.73 15.51 0.89
C ARG A 77 7.85 16.76 0.75
N GLY A 78 8.44 17.95 0.82
CA GLY A 78 7.76 19.22 0.64
C GLY A 78 7.54 19.51 -0.84
N ASP A 79 6.37 19.17 -1.35
CA ASP A 79 5.99 19.47 -2.73
C ASP A 79 6.13 20.98 -3.05
N VAL A 80 6.90 21.31 -4.08
CA VAL A 80 7.31 22.68 -4.47
C VAL A 80 6.26 23.35 -5.37
N THR A 81 4.99 22.96 -5.24
CA THR A 81 3.93 23.47 -6.12
C THR A 81 3.34 24.78 -5.59
N PHE A 82 3.04 25.71 -6.51
CA PHE A 82 2.45 27.04 -6.24
C PHE A 82 1.01 26.96 -5.64
N ARG A 83 0.54 25.75 -5.32
CA ARG A 83 -0.77 25.46 -4.75
C ARG A 83 -0.59 25.07 -3.29
N PRO A 84 -1.33 25.68 -2.35
CA PRO A 84 -1.31 25.22 -0.97
C PRO A 84 -1.78 23.75 -0.92
N PRO A 85 -1.06 22.88 -0.20
CA PRO A 85 -1.43 21.47 -0.10
C PRO A 85 -2.83 21.33 0.48
N SER A 86 -3.57 20.33 0.01
CA SER A 86 -4.90 20.04 0.53
C SER A 86 -4.82 19.61 2.02
N PRO A 87 -5.89 19.78 2.83
CA PRO A 87 -5.86 19.42 4.25
C PRO A 87 -5.42 17.98 4.53
N TRP A 88 -5.75 17.05 3.63
CA TRP A 88 -5.36 15.64 3.77
C TRP A 88 -3.89 15.40 3.42
N GLU A 89 -3.30 16.13 2.48
CA GLU A 89 -1.85 16.06 2.18
C GLU A 89 -1.00 16.57 3.35
N VAL A 90 -1.47 17.60 4.04
CA VAL A 90 -0.83 18.11 5.26
C VAL A 90 -0.91 17.05 6.35
N LEU A 91 -2.07 16.42 6.55
CA LEU A 91 -2.25 15.36 7.53
C LEU A 91 -1.41 14.11 7.22
N GLU A 92 -1.35 13.69 5.95
CA GLU A 92 -0.54 12.56 5.51
C GLU A 92 0.93 12.77 5.85
N ARG A 93 1.46 13.98 5.60
CA ARG A 93 2.84 14.30 5.98
C ARG A 93 3.10 14.08 7.47
N HIS A 94 2.21 14.56 8.34
CA HIS A 94 2.38 14.38 9.78
C HIS A 94 2.27 12.92 10.20
N LEU A 95 1.31 12.17 9.63
CA LEU A 95 1.17 10.74 9.89
C LEU A 95 2.40 9.94 9.43
N ALA A 96 2.98 10.31 8.28
CA ALA A 96 4.19 9.70 7.77
C ALA A 96 5.42 10.03 8.63
N PHE A 97 5.55 11.26 9.13
CA PHE A 97 6.63 11.65 10.04
C PHE A 97 6.52 10.96 11.39
N ALA A 98 5.31 10.81 11.93
CA ALA A 98 5.06 10.11 13.19
C ALA A 98 5.15 8.58 13.08
N GLY A 99 5.50 8.03 11.91
CA GLY A 99 5.55 6.57 11.69
C GLY A 99 4.18 5.89 11.85
N SER A 100 3.09 6.60 11.58
CA SER A 100 1.74 6.11 11.81
C SER A 100 1.39 4.95 10.88
N VAL A 101 0.71 3.95 11.44
CA VAL A 101 0.06 2.86 10.68
C VAL A 101 -1.11 3.36 9.83
N TRP A 102 -1.43 4.66 9.88
CA TRP A 102 -2.46 5.31 9.09
C TRP A 102 -1.83 6.24 8.05
N SER A 103 -2.50 6.35 6.91
CA SER A 103 -2.25 7.33 5.87
C SER A 103 -3.52 8.15 5.63
N ALA A 104 -3.38 9.42 5.29
CA ALA A 104 -4.50 10.28 4.90
C ALA A 104 -4.62 10.35 3.37
N THR A 105 -5.84 10.22 2.88
CA THR A 105 -6.20 10.37 1.46
C THR A 105 -7.30 11.42 1.33
N GLU A 106 -7.67 11.79 0.11
CA GLU A 106 -8.83 12.65 -0.14
C GLU A 106 -10.16 12.08 0.38
N HIS A 107 -10.20 10.77 0.66
CA HIS A 107 -11.38 10.05 1.14
C HIS A 107 -11.35 9.72 2.65
N GLY A 108 -10.26 10.05 3.36
CA GLY A 108 -10.13 9.79 4.80
C GLY A 108 -8.87 9.01 5.18
N LEU A 109 -8.87 8.41 6.37
CA LEU A 109 -7.74 7.64 6.88
C LEU A 109 -7.81 6.17 6.44
N VAL A 110 -6.71 5.69 5.88
CA VAL A 110 -6.52 4.30 5.44
C VAL A 110 -5.31 3.71 6.16
N ASN A 111 -5.32 2.41 6.41
CA ASN A 111 -4.18 1.71 6.98
C ASN A 111 -3.04 1.74 5.95
N ARG A 112 -1.85 2.13 6.40
CA ARG A 112 -0.67 2.26 5.57
C ARG A 112 -0.26 0.88 5.07
N ALA A 113 -0.60 0.60 3.81
CA ALA A 113 -0.05 -0.54 3.09
C ALA A 113 1.42 -0.27 2.75
N GLU A 114 2.19 -1.34 2.57
CA GLU A 114 3.55 -1.22 2.05
C GLU A 114 3.53 -0.59 0.64
N GLN A 115 4.47 0.29 0.31
CA GLN A 115 4.49 1.00 -0.97
C GLN A 115 4.46 0.04 -2.17
N THR A 116 5.19 -1.07 -2.10
CA THR A 116 5.20 -2.12 -3.12
C THR A 116 3.79 -2.65 -3.41
N ALA A 117 2.97 -2.81 -2.37
CA ALA A 117 1.60 -3.28 -2.52
C ALA A 117 0.69 -2.20 -3.15
N VAL A 118 0.90 -0.93 -2.80
CA VAL A 118 0.22 0.22 -3.42
C VAL A 118 0.58 0.33 -4.91
N ASP A 119 1.84 0.13 -5.27
CA ASP A 119 2.31 0.20 -6.66
C ASP A 119 1.76 -0.96 -7.50
N ALA A 120 1.72 -2.17 -6.94
CA ALA A 120 1.08 -3.33 -7.57
C ALA A 120 -0.42 -3.09 -7.80
N MET A 121 -1.12 -2.57 -6.79
CA MET A 121 -2.53 -2.19 -6.89
C MET A 121 -2.77 -1.12 -7.96
N THR A 122 -1.94 -0.07 -7.98
CA THR A 122 -2.02 1.02 -8.96
C THR A 122 -1.80 0.49 -10.38
N THR A 123 -0.82 -0.40 -10.56
CA THR A 123 -0.55 -1.05 -11.84
C THR A 123 -1.72 -1.94 -12.28
N ALA A 124 -2.21 -2.77 -11.37
CA ALA A 124 -3.34 -3.67 -11.59
C ALA A 124 -4.65 -2.94 -11.87
N THR A 125 -4.78 -1.67 -11.50
CA THR A 125 -6.00 -0.85 -11.71
C THR A 125 -5.86 0.28 -12.73
N ARG A 126 -4.74 0.33 -13.46
CA ARG A 126 -4.48 1.38 -14.46
C ARG A 126 -5.57 1.46 -15.57
N PRO A 127 -5.99 0.35 -16.19
CA PRO A 127 -7.18 0.33 -17.04
C PRO A 127 -8.48 0.72 -16.32
N ALA A 128 -9.30 1.57 -16.95
CA ALA A 128 -10.61 1.97 -16.43
C ALA A 128 -11.71 0.96 -16.84
N ASP A 129 -11.73 -0.22 -16.21
CA ASP A 129 -12.74 -1.26 -16.45
C ASP A 129 -13.41 -1.76 -15.16
N LYS A 130 -14.33 -2.72 -15.30
CA LYS A 130 -15.07 -3.30 -14.16
C LYS A 130 -14.17 -4.03 -13.17
N ALA A 131 -13.15 -4.75 -13.65
CA ALA A 131 -12.21 -5.45 -12.78
C ALA A 131 -11.46 -4.45 -11.89
N SER A 132 -11.00 -3.33 -12.48
CA SER A 132 -10.36 -2.24 -11.73
C SER A 132 -11.31 -1.55 -10.77
N ALA A 133 -12.55 -1.27 -11.16
CA ALA A 133 -13.55 -0.70 -10.26
C ALA A 133 -13.82 -1.59 -9.04
N HIS A 134 -13.95 -2.91 -9.25
CA HIS A 134 -14.10 -3.87 -8.15
C HIS A 134 -12.85 -3.93 -7.27
N LEU A 135 -11.66 -3.96 -7.86
CA LEU A 135 -10.41 -4.05 -7.10
C LEU A 135 -10.14 -2.79 -6.27
N VAL A 136 -10.46 -1.60 -6.79
CA VAL A 136 -10.38 -0.33 -6.04
C VAL A 136 -11.30 -0.36 -4.83
N GLU A 137 -12.55 -0.78 -5.00
CA GLU A 137 -13.51 -0.86 -3.89
C GLU A 137 -13.10 -1.94 -2.87
N ALA A 138 -12.54 -3.06 -3.33
CA ALA A 138 -12.00 -4.10 -2.47
C ALA A 138 -10.87 -3.56 -1.59
N TRP A 139 -9.91 -2.86 -2.20
CA TRP A 139 -8.80 -2.21 -1.51
C TRP A 139 -9.28 -1.22 -0.48
N ARG A 140 -10.18 -0.30 -0.87
CA ARG A 140 -10.76 0.70 0.02
C ARG A 140 -11.39 0.02 1.24
N LYS A 141 -12.24 -0.98 1.04
CA LYS A 141 -12.91 -1.69 2.15
C LYS A 141 -11.96 -2.51 3.04
N ALA A 142 -10.82 -2.97 2.55
CA ALA A 142 -9.84 -3.72 3.34
C ALA A 142 -8.88 -2.83 4.15
N TYR A 143 -8.59 -1.63 3.65
CA TYR A 143 -7.59 -0.74 4.24
C TYR A 143 -8.21 0.47 4.94
N ASP A 144 -9.42 0.91 4.62
CA ASP A 144 -10.09 2.01 5.32
C ASP A 144 -10.20 1.77 6.83
N ARG A 145 -10.17 2.85 7.62
CA ARG A 145 -10.31 2.80 9.08
C ARG A 145 -11.59 2.11 9.54
N ASP A 146 -12.70 2.43 8.88
CA ASP A 146 -14.02 1.81 9.10
C ASP A 146 -14.35 0.85 7.95
N GLY A 147 -13.34 0.08 7.52
CA GLY A 147 -13.46 -0.88 6.44
C GLY A 147 -14.48 -1.99 6.71
N ASP A 148 -14.85 -2.69 5.63
CA ASP A 148 -15.78 -3.82 5.66
C ASP A 148 -15.06 -5.06 5.07
N PRO A 149 -14.51 -5.93 5.93
CA PRO A 149 -13.76 -7.11 5.49
C PRO A 149 -14.57 -8.06 4.60
N SER A 150 -15.89 -8.18 4.83
CA SER A 150 -16.72 -9.10 4.06
C SER A 150 -16.96 -8.58 2.64
N ASP A 151 -17.33 -7.30 2.53
CA ASP A 151 -17.53 -6.70 1.21
C ASP A 151 -16.19 -6.51 0.46
N ALA A 152 -15.07 -6.28 1.16
CA ALA A 152 -13.74 -6.26 0.55
C ALA A 152 -13.45 -7.59 -0.17
N TRP A 153 -13.72 -8.71 0.51
CA TRP A 153 -13.54 -10.06 -0.04
C TRP A 153 -14.42 -10.29 -1.27
N ASP A 154 -15.69 -9.89 -1.22
CA ASP A 154 -16.60 -10.02 -2.34
C ASP A 154 -16.18 -9.22 -3.56
N HIS A 155 -15.73 -7.98 -3.35
CA HIS A 155 -15.22 -7.15 -4.43
C HIS A 155 -13.92 -7.71 -5.01
N ALA A 156 -13.05 -8.32 -4.18
CA ALA A 156 -11.87 -9.04 -4.65
C ALA A 156 -12.25 -10.24 -5.55
N ILE A 157 -13.27 -11.03 -5.17
CA ILE A 157 -13.80 -12.11 -6.00
C ILE A 157 -14.31 -11.58 -7.34
N LYS A 158 -15.13 -10.54 -7.33
CA LYS A 158 -15.69 -9.95 -8.55
C LYS A 158 -14.61 -9.40 -9.48
N ALA A 159 -13.55 -8.78 -8.95
CA ALA A 159 -12.44 -8.30 -9.76
C ALA A 159 -11.75 -9.45 -10.52
N VAL A 160 -11.52 -10.57 -9.83
CA VAL A 160 -10.93 -11.77 -10.44
C VAL A 160 -11.89 -12.45 -11.42
N GLU A 161 -13.20 -12.46 -11.14
CA GLU A 161 -14.21 -12.93 -12.10
C GLU A 161 -14.19 -12.13 -13.40
N GLU A 162 -14.26 -10.80 -13.31
CA GLU A 162 -14.30 -9.91 -14.47
C GLU A 162 -13.06 -10.05 -15.37
N ILE A 163 -11.89 -10.38 -14.81
CA ILE A 163 -10.66 -10.56 -15.61
C ILE A 163 -10.50 -12.00 -16.14
N LEU A 164 -10.82 -13.03 -15.36
CA LEU A 164 -10.55 -14.43 -15.75
C LEU A 164 -11.67 -15.05 -16.59
N LEU A 165 -12.92 -14.67 -16.40
CA LEU A 165 -14.04 -15.20 -17.17
C LEU A 165 -13.87 -15.05 -18.69
N PRO A 166 -13.56 -13.86 -19.24
CA PRO A 166 -13.39 -13.70 -20.68
C PRO A 166 -12.17 -14.45 -21.23
N ILE A 167 -11.22 -14.82 -20.37
CA ILE A 167 -10.02 -15.58 -20.77
C ILE A 167 -10.33 -17.08 -20.76
N VAL A 168 -10.85 -17.57 -19.63
CA VAL A 168 -11.00 -19.01 -19.33
C VAL A 168 -12.28 -19.59 -19.91
N ILE A 169 -13.37 -18.83 -19.88
CA ILE A 169 -14.71 -19.29 -20.29
C ILE A 169 -15.40 -18.20 -21.13
N PRO A 170 -14.84 -17.81 -22.29
CA PRO A 170 -15.33 -16.67 -23.09
C PRO A 170 -16.77 -16.82 -23.61
N ALA A 171 -17.31 -18.04 -23.65
CA ALA A 171 -18.61 -18.33 -24.23
C ALA A 171 -19.78 -18.33 -23.23
N GLN A 172 -19.55 -18.00 -21.94
CA GLN A 172 -20.58 -18.07 -20.89
C GLN A 172 -20.75 -16.73 -20.16
N ASP A 173 -21.73 -15.94 -20.60
CA ASP A 173 -22.01 -14.57 -20.10
C ASP A 173 -22.46 -14.49 -18.62
N GLN A 174 -22.73 -15.62 -17.97
CA GLN A 174 -23.19 -15.70 -16.57
C GLN A 174 -22.28 -16.55 -15.69
N ALA A 175 -21.08 -16.87 -16.19
CA ALA A 175 -20.20 -17.73 -15.45
C ALA A 175 -19.66 -17.05 -14.17
N LYS A 176 -19.30 -17.87 -13.18
CA LYS A 176 -18.77 -17.46 -11.87
C LYS A 176 -17.41 -18.09 -11.63
N ILE A 177 -16.69 -17.59 -10.62
CA ILE A 177 -15.34 -18.06 -10.28
C ILE A 177 -15.29 -19.56 -10.02
N GLY A 178 -16.37 -20.16 -9.51
CA GLY A 178 -16.50 -21.60 -9.34
C GLY A 178 -16.37 -22.39 -10.64
N GLN A 179 -16.82 -21.84 -11.77
CA GLN A 179 -16.65 -22.47 -13.09
C GLN A 179 -15.24 -22.27 -13.63
N VAL A 180 -14.60 -21.11 -13.37
CA VAL A 180 -13.17 -20.89 -13.70
C VAL A 180 -12.31 -21.91 -12.97
N LEU A 181 -12.56 -22.12 -11.67
CA LEU A 181 -11.92 -23.16 -10.86
C LEU A 181 -12.12 -24.57 -11.46
N GLY A 182 -13.34 -24.87 -11.91
CA GLY A 182 -13.65 -26.13 -12.58
C GLY A 182 -12.90 -26.33 -13.89
N GLU A 183 -12.86 -25.31 -14.75
CA GLU A 183 -12.18 -25.36 -16.05
C GLU A 183 -10.67 -25.50 -15.88
N LEU A 184 -10.04 -24.63 -15.08
CA LEU A 184 -8.60 -24.69 -14.80
C LEU A 184 -8.20 -25.99 -14.08
N GLY A 185 -9.03 -26.47 -13.14
CA GLY A 185 -8.75 -27.70 -12.40
C GLY A 185 -8.89 -28.97 -13.24
N SER A 186 -9.86 -29.02 -14.16
CA SER A 186 -10.11 -30.22 -14.99
C SER A 186 -9.33 -30.24 -16.30
N LYS A 187 -8.93 -29.06 -16.80
CA LYS A 187 -8.22 -28.90 -18.07
C LYS A 187 -6.91 -28.13 -17.92
N GLY A 188 -6.28 -28.18 -16.75
CA GLY A 188 -5.07 -27.40 -16.44
C GLY A 188 -3.93 -27.58 -17.43
N GLN A 189 -3.82 -28.76 -18.06
CA GLN A 189 -2.87 -29.06 -19.13
C GLN A 189 -3.04 -28.19 -20.40
N GLN A 190 -4.19 -27.53 -20.58
CA GLN A 190 -4.46 -26.60 -21.69
C GLN A 190 -4.06 -25.16 -21.35
N TRP A 191 -3.61 -24.92 -20.12
CA TRP A 191 -3.33 -23.59 -19.59
C TRP A 191 -1.86 -23.45 -19.23
N ASP A 192 -1.38 -22.23 -19.28
CA ASP A 192 -0.06 -21.85 -18.82
C ASP A 192 -0.16 -20.65 -17.87
N VAL A 193 0.77 -20.62 -16.92
CA VAL A 193 0.96 -19.51 -15.98
C VAL A 193 2.46 -19.27 -16.00
N GLY A 194 2.91 -18.28 -16.78
CA GLY A 194 4.27 -18.00 -17.31
C GLY A 194 5.48 -18.14 -16.37
N LEU A 195 5.59 -19.28 -15.70
CA LEU A 195 6.60 -19.73 -14.77
C LEU A 195 7.26 -20.94 -15.40
N GLN A 196 8.54 -20.81 -15.71
CA GLN A 196 9.34 -21.96 -16.10
C GLN A 196 9.85 -22.63 -14.84
N PHE A 197 9.34 -23.83 -14.53
CA PHE A 197 9.90 -24.63 -13.46
C PHE A 197 11.29 -25.13 -13.85
N ASN A 198 12.19 -25.12 -12.86
CA ASN A 198 13.56 -25.56 -13.05
C ASN A 198 13.56 -27.06 -13.39
N ALA A 199 13.90 -27.41 -14.63
CA ALA A 199 13.97 -28.78 -15.11
C ALA A 199 14.98 -29.65 -14.31
N ASP A 200 15.86 -29.00 -13.55
CA ASP A 200 16.90 -29.59 -12.72
C ASP A 200 16.47 -29.85 -11.26
N ALA A 201 15.17 -29.73 -10.93
CA ALA A 201 14.66 -30.04 -9.59
C ALA A 201 14.98 -31.51 -9.21
N PRO A 202 15.44 -31.80 -7.97
CA PRO A 202 15.76 -33.15 -7.55
C PRO A 202 14.55 -34.09 -7.73
N PRO A 203 14.75 -35.36 -8.15
CA PRO A 203 13.69 -36.28 -8.57
C PRO A 203 12.68 -36.70 -7.48
N ARG A 204 12.74 -36.12 -6.28
CA ARG A 204 11.93 -36.49 -5.11
C ARG A 204 10.75 -35.57 -4.83
N THR A 205 10.58 -34.49 -5.61
CA THR A 205 9.40 -33.63 -5.50
C THR A 205 8.73 -33.58 -6.86
N PRO A 206 7.51 -34.11 -7.03
CA PRO A 206 6.77 -33.87 -8.26
C PRO A 206 6.63 -32.36 -8.44
N PRO A 207 6.93 -31.81 -9.63
CA PRO A 207 6.75 -30.38 -9.86
C PRO A 207 5.27 -30.04 -9.64
N VAL A 208 5.00 -29.01 -8.86
CA VAL A 208 3.66 -28.42 -8.81
C VAL A 208 3.44 -27.75 -10.15
N GLU A 209 2.43 -28.18 -10.90
CA GLU A 209 2.12 -27.54 -12.17
C GLU A 209 1.75 -26.05 -11.91
N PRO A 210 2.25 -25.06 -12.67
CA PRO A 210 1.96 -23.65 -12.42
C PRO A 210 0.45 -23.35 -12.32
N VAL A 211 -0.36 -24.04 -13.12
CA VAL A 211 -1.82 -23.91 -13.12
C VAL A 211 -2.43 -24.48 -11.83
N GLU A 212 -1.86 -25.52 -11.24
CA GLU A 212 -2.30 -26.06 -9.94
C GLU A 212 -2.08 -25.03 -8.82
N ALA A 213 -0.96 -24.31 -8.84
CA ALA A 213 -0.71 -23.22 -7.90
C ALA A 213 -1.74 -22.08 -8.05
N LEU A 214 -2.06 -21.67 -9.29
CA LEU A 214 -3.11 -20.70 -9.56
C LEU A 214 -4.48 -21.18 -9.04
N VAL A 215 -4.84 -22.45 -9.28
CA VAL A 215 -6.09 -23.03 -8.74
C VAL A 215 -6.09 -23.00 -7.21
N GLY A 216 -4.95 -23.29 -6.57
CA GLY A 216 -4.77 -23.16 -5.12
C GLY A 216 -5.05 -21.75 -4.62
N MET A 217 -4.48 -20.74 -5.27
CA MET A 217 -4.73 -19.32 -4.96
C MET A 217 -6.22 -18.96 -5.11
N LEU A 218 -6.86 -19.37 -6.21
CA LEU A 218 -8.29 -19.11 -6.43
C LEU A 218 -9.19 -19.80 -5.39
N ARG A 219 -8.78 -20.94 -4.84
CA ARG A 219 -9.47 -21.62 -3.73
C ARG A 219 -9.28 -20.95 -2.37
N LEU A 220 -8.20 -20.19 -2.17
CA LEU A 220 -8.04 -19.36 -0.97
C LEU A 220 -8.95 -18.13 -1.04
N LEU A 221 -9.16 -17.61 -2.26
CA LEU A 221 -10.02 -16.45 -2.51
C LEU A 221 -11.52 -16.80 -2.52
N TYR A 222 -11.91 -18.04 -2.83
CA TYR A 222 -13.32 -18.44 -2.93
C TYR A 222 -13.62 -19.74 -2.16
N PRO A 223 -14.73 -19.81 -1.38
CA PRO A 223 -15.77 -18.79 -1.21
C PRO A 223 -15.47 -17.76 -0.11
N ASN A 224 -16.17 -16.61 -0.13
CA ASN A 224 -16.21 -15.70 1.02
C ASN A 224 -16.85 -16.44 2.24
N PRO A 225 -16.15 -16.55 3.38
CA PRO A 225 -16.64 -17.27 4.55
C PRO A 225 -17.93 -16.69 5.16
N ASP A 226 -18.23 -15.42 4.94
CA ASP A 226 -19.42 -14.73 5.47
C ASP A 226 -20.67 -15.02 4.63
N ARG A 227 -20.50 -15.38 3.35
CA ARG A 227 -21.62 -15.57 2.40
C ARG A 227 -21.85 -17.02 2.01
N HIS A 228 -21.05 -17.94 2.54
CA HIS A 228 -21.23 -19.37 2.33
C HIS A 228 -22.17 -19.95 3.38
N SER A 229 -23.28 -20.56 2.94
CA SER A 229 -24.22 -21.24 3.82
C SER A 229 -23.65 -22.59 4.29
N GLY A 230 -23.22 -22.69 5.55
CA GLY A 230 -22.65 -23.92 6.12
C GLY A 230 -22.12 -23.74 7.55
N ALA A 231 -21.58 -24.82 8.12
CA ALA A 231 -21.07 -24.87 9.50
C ALA A 231 -19.86 -23.93 9.76
N SER A 232 -19.30 -23.33 8.72
CA SER A 232 -18.12 -22.44 8.74
C SER A 232 -18.46 -20.97 8.45
N HIS A 233 -19.75 -20.59 8.51
CA HIS A 233 -20.19 -19.20 8.36
C HIS A 233 -19.55 -18.31 9.43
N ARG A 234 -18.77 -17.31 8.99
CA ARG A 234 -18.14 -16.31 9.85
C ARG A 234 -17.79 -15.06 9.06
N SER A 235 -17.77 -13.92 9.74
CA SER A 235 -17.21 -12.71 9.15
C SER A 235 -15.67 -12.80 9.10
N PRO A 236 -15.03 -12.39 7.99
CA PRO A 236 -13.59 -12.38 7.88
C PRO A 236 -12.97 -11.28 8.74
N THR A 237 -11.72 -11.48 9.17
CA THR A 237 -10.95 -10.44 9.84
C THR A 237 -10.43 -9.41 8.83
N ALA A 238 -10.05 -8.22 9.30
CA ALA A 238 -9.43 -7.21 8.45
C ALA A 238 -8.11 -7.69 7.82
N GLU A 239 -7.35 -8.53 8.54
CA GLU A 239 -6.11 -9.12 8.03
C GLU A 239 -6.40 -10.10 6.88
N GLU A 240 -7.39 -10.98 7.04
CA GLU A 240 -7.78 -11.91 5.97
C GLU A 240 -8.27 -11.17 4.73
N ALA A 241 -9.07 -10.11 4.90
CA ALA A 241 -9.53 -9.28 3.78
C ALA A 241 -8.36 -8.64 3.03
N ARG A 242 -7.34 -8.13 3.73
CA ARG A 242 -6.14 -7.57 3.08
C ARG A 242 -5.37 -8.63 2.31
N VAL A 243 -5.17 -9.82 2.90
CA VAL A 243 -4.50 -10.94 2.22
C VAL A 243 -5.22 -11.32 0.93
N VAL A 244 -6.56 -11.41 0.96
CA VAL A 244 -7.37 -11.75 -0.21
C VAL A 244 -7.34 -10.66 -1.27
N VAL A 245 -7.37 -9.39 -0.87
CA VAL A 245 -7.21 -8.27 -1.80
C VAL A 245 -5.84 -8.32 -2.49
N GLN A 246 -4.75 -8.54 -1.74
CA GLN A 246 -3.42 -8.68 -2.34
C GLN A 246 -3.34 -9.85 -3.31
N LEU A 247 -3.99 -10.96 -2.98
CA LEU A 247 -4.09 -12.13 -3.85
C LEU A 247 -4.83 -11.79 -5.16
N ALA A 248 -5.95 -11.07 -5.07
CA ALA A 248 -6.70 -10.59 -6.23
C ALA A 248 -5.89 -9.60 -7.07
N VAL A 249 -5.13 -8.68 -6.45
CA VAL A 249 -4.21 -7.76 -7.15
C VAL A 249 -3.22 -8.54 -8.00
N SER A 250 -2.57 -9.55 -7.43
CA SER A 250 -1.60 -10.38 -8.16
C SER A 250 -2.25 -11.12 -9.34
N VAL A 251 -3.40 -11.75 -9.13
CA VAL A 251 -4.10 -12.50 -10.20
C VAL A 251 -4.56 -11.57 -11.33
N VAL A 252 -5.12 -10.40 -11.00
CA VAL A 252 -5.54 -9.40 -12.00
C VAL A 252 -4.34 -8.89 -12.79
N GLN A 253 -3.22 -8.61 -12.12
CA GLN A 253 -1.99 -8.18 -12.78
C GLN A 253 -1.47 -9.27 -13.74
N TRP A 254 -1.36 -10.52 -13.29
CA TRP A 254 -0.89 -11.63 -14.14
C TRP A 254 -1.78 -11.88 -15.35
N ALA A 255 -3.10 -11.80 -15.19
CA ALA A 255 -4.04 -11.93 -16.29
C ALA A 255 -3.84 -10.81 -17.33
N ARG A 256 -3.64 -9.56 -16.87
CA ARG A 256 -3.41 -8.40 -17.75
C ARG A 256 -2.08 -8.44 -18.48
N GLU A 257 -1.05 -8.99 -17.84
CA GLU A 257 0.27 -9.18 -18.42
C GLU A 257 0.34 -10.39 -19.37
N GLY A 258 -0.77 -11.13 -19.52
CA GLY A 258 -0.83 -12.33 -20.37
C GLY A 258 -0.05 -13.52 -19.80
N ILE A 259 0.35 -13.46 -18.52
CA ILE A 259 1.04 -14.55 -17.82
C ILE A 259 0.11 -15.76 -17.73
N ILE A 260 -1.18 -15.54 -17.51
CA ILE A 260 -2.22 -16.57 -17.56
C ILE A 260 -2.74 -16.66 -18.98
N SER A 261 -2.49 -17.78 -19.65
CA SER A 261 -2.87 -17.95 -21.06
C SER A 261 -3.21 -19.39 -21.40
N LYS A 262 -3.93 -19.59 -22.51
CA LYS A 262 -4.20 -20.92 -23.05
C LYS A 262 -2.99 -21.37 -23.86
N ARG A 263 -2.50 -22.59 -23.64
CA ARG A 263 -1.43 -23.19 -24.45
C ARG A 263 -1.90 -23.30 -25.90
N THR A 264 -1.09 -22.75 -26.81
CA THR A 264 -1.24 -22.90 -28.26
C THR A 264 -0.71 -24.24 -28.74
#